data_AF-A0A117RYW0-F1
#
_entry.id   AF-A0A117RYW0-F1
#
_cell.length_a   1.000
_cell.length_b   1.000
_cell.length_c   1.000
_cell.angle_alpha   90.00
_cell.angle_beta   90.00
_cell.angle_gamma   90.00
#
_symmetry.space_group_name_H-M   'P 1'
#
loop_
_entity.id
_entity.type
_entity.pdbx_description
1 polymer ?
#
loop_
_entity_poly.entity_id
_entity_poly.type
_entity_poly.pdbx_seq_one_letter_code
_entity_poly.pdbx_strand_id
1 'polypeptide(L)'
;MPPTASAAEPPSTTLINETFDAQTDPANFGFPTGASIGNGVLNVTENMSNYTTSVSEFPPQIPRERTLDLRFDWKTAIASDGMKTGTELRDDNGRLIFAIAATGSELRYAVTGPDSDSTSAPDSLNPDWIKTGFDRSKWYTVDLHMDFVLGTVQYSITSKEPAPRVMASGTGSVTGRGLARLAACNYYGTGTQSIDNFRLDRPDYAANGSLAGSSVYAFGDSIVYGHKYPRGFMNFLAEREDMTLSKYAVNGARVGPVSGDPSGKILTQVKQAGSASPDFVVFDGGTNDEIALLDDPGYAMGAISSSKDPADFDTSTFAGSLETTIQAMQEKWPDAQLVYVAVHKLGSRDWDTQLAVRDITLQAADKWGVAVADLFADATLDTRDDAQRAAYTFDNLVNGYPGSDGSGTHPNIAGVTEFYVPVLTARLVELAGGAPVQARHSGKCADVVSSSTADGAAVQQWSCWGGDNQQWQVQSVGFGYYQIVARHSAKCLDVSSASTDDGAAIIQWTCHRHNNQQWELRDAGSGYVEIVARHSGKCLTVENASTADRARLIQRTCSGGQNQQWSL
;
A
#
# COMPACT_ATOMS: atom_id res chain seq x y z
N MET A 1 12.71 21.91 -35.31
CA MET A 1 11.82 21.30 -34.31
C MET A 1 12.52 20.07 -33.79
N PRO A 2 12.99 20.05 -32.53
CA PRO A 2 13.51 18.83 -31.95
C PRO A 2 12.34 17.88 -31.65
N PRO A 3 12.56 16.55 -31.71
CA PRO A 3 11.53 15.56 -31.46
C PRO A 3 11.06 15.66 -30.00
N THR A 4 9.75 15.68 -29.81
CA THR A 4 9.11 15.56 -28.51
C THR A 4 9.52 14.22 -27.90
N ALA A 5 10.22 14.25 -26.76
CA ALA A 5 10.40 13.07 -25.94
C ALA A 5 9.01 12.63 -25.46
N SER A 6 8.58 11.46 -25.92
CA SER A 6 7.40 10.78 -25.39
C SER A 6 7.60 10.63 -23.89
N ALA A 7 6.65 11.10 -23.09
CA ALA A 7 6.53 10.63 -21.72
C ALA A 7 6.53 9.10 -21.77
N ALA A 8 7.34 8.45 -20.93
CA ALA A 8 7.24 7.01 -20.78
C ALA A 8 5.82 6.73 -20.26
N GLU A 9 5.06 5.94 -21.01
CA GLU A 9 3.77 5.41 -20.56
C GLU A 9 3.96 4.74 -19.19
N PRO A 10 3.02 4.89 -18.24
CA PRO A 10 3.04 4.08 -17.03
C PRO A 10 3.13 2.60 -17.43
N PRO A 11 3.89 1.77 -16.68
CA PRO A 11 4.00 0.36 -17.02
C PRO A 11 2.61 -0.26 -17.11
N SER A 12 2.35 -0.94 -18.24
CA SER A 12 1.08 -1.63 -18.48
C SER A 12 0.69 -2.48 -17.27
N THR A 13 -0.56 -2.31 -16.83
CA THR A 13 -1.19 -3.14 -15.79
C THR A 13 -1.37 -4.56 -16.30
N THR A 14 -1.65 -4.72 -17.60
CA THR A 14 -1.68 -6.03 -18.25
C THR A 14 -0.28 -6.55 -18.55
N LEU A 15 0.06 -7.71 -17.97
CA LEU A 15 1.34 -8.41 -18.10
C LEU A 15 1.33 -9.39 -19.27
N ILE A 16 0.21 -10.10 -19.45
CA ILE A 16 -0.02 -11.05 -20.54
C ILE A 16 -1.46 -10.90 -20.99
N ASN A 17 -1.69 -10.89 -22.30
CA ASN A 17 -3.03 -10.91 -22.90
C ASN A 17 -3.00 -11.69 -24.21
N GLU A 18 -3.37 -12.96 -24.15
CA GLU A 18 -3.33 -13.90 -25.26
C GLU A 18 -4.72 -14.48 -25.54
N THR A 19 -5.26 -14.18 -26.73
CA THR A 19 -6.51 -14.79 -27.23
C THR A 19 -6.24 -15.95 -28.17
N PHE A 20 -4.97 -16.21 -28.53
CA PHE A 20 -4.54 -17.26 -29.47
C PHE A 20 -5.18 -17.25 -30.87
N ASP A 21 -5.99 -16.24 -31.22
CA ASP A 21 -6.61 -16.04 -32.55
C ASP A 21 -5.57 -15.88 -33.67
N ALA A 22 -4.38 -15.39 -33.31
CA ALA A 22 -3.20 -15.32 -34.16
C ALA A 22 -2.06 -16.08 -33.46
N GLN A 23 -1.19 -16.72 -34.24
CA GLN A 23 0.02 -17.31 -33.68
C GLN A 23 0.90 -16.19 -33.10
N THR A 24 1.06 -16.19 -31.78
CA THR A 24 2.06 -15.38 -31.08
C THR A 24 3.39 -16.15 -31.00
N ASP A 25 4.52 -15.46 -31.14
CA ASP A 25 5.86 -16.07 -31.03
C ASP A 25 6.34 -15.98 -29.58
N PRO A 26 6.70 -17.10 -28.91
CA PRO A 26 6.70 -18.47 -29.42
C PRO A 26 5.32 -19.10 -29.52
N ALA A 27 5.10 -19.84 -30.63
CA ALA A 27 3.82 -20.41 -31.10
C ALA A 27 3.07 -21.31 -30.11
N ASN A 28 3.62 -21.57 -28.93
CA ASN A 28 3.14 -22.53 -27.93
C ASN A 28 3.17 -21.96 -26.50
N PHE A 29 3.18 -20.63 -26.34
CA PHE A 29 3.19 -19.98 -25.03
C PHE A 29 4.31 -20.50 -24.09
N GLY A 30 5.45 -20.89 -24.67
CA GLY A 30 6.65 -21.36 -23.93
C GLY A 30 6.71 -22.85 -23.57
N PHE A 31 5.71 -23.67 -23.90
CA PHE A 31 5.75 -25.11 -23.59
C PHE A 31 6.74 -25.89 -24.48
N PRO A 32 7.62 -26.73 -23.91
CA PRO A 32 8.65 -27.45 -24.67
C PRO A 32 8.11 -28.67 -25.42
N THR A 33 6.99 -29.25 -24.97
CA THR A 33 6.36 -30.42 -25.60
C THR A 33 4.84 -30.38 -25.46
N GLY A 34 4.14 -31.09 -26.33
CA GLY A 34 2.69 -31.30 -26.21
C GLY A 34 1.81 -30.09 -26.49
N ALA A 35 2.39 -28.98 -26.93
CA ALA A 35 1.66 -27.76 -27.19
C ALA A 35 1.56 -27.41 -28.68
N SER A 36 0.41 -26.87 -29.06
CA SER A 36 0.11 -26.36 -30.40
C SER A 36 -0.99 -25.30 -30.34
N ILE A 37 -0.91 -24.25 -31.16
CA ILE A 37 -2.04 -23.34 -31.39
C ILE A 37 -2.84 -23.84 -32.61
N GLY A 38 -4.13 -24.09 -32.41
CA GLY A 38 -5.03 -24.53 -33.48
C GLY A 38 -6.46 -24.06 -33.23
N ASN A 39 -7.10 -23.53 -34.28
CA ASN A 39 -8.47 -22.96 -34.22
C ASN A 39 -8.63 -21.83 -33.19
N GLY A 40 -7.61 -21.00 -33.01
CA GLY A 40 -7.66 -19.87 -32.06
C GLY A 40 -7.46 -20.26 -30.60
N VAL A 41 -6.89 -21.44 -30.32
CA VAL A 41 -6.80 -22.00 -28.96
C VAL A 41 -5.44 -22.66 -28.75
N LEU A 42 -4.86 -22.51 -27.56
CA LEU A 42 -3.65 -23.22 -27.14
C LEU A 42 -4.01 -24.61 -26.62
N ASN A 43 -3.56 -25.66 -27.32
CA ASN A 43 -3.57 -27.03 -26.81
C ASN A 43 -2.26 -27.29 -26.07
N VAL A 44 -2.28 -27.96 -24.91
CA VAL A 44 -1.07 -28.11 -24.04
C VAL A 44 -0.73 -29.55 -23.64
N THR A 45 -1.51 -30.54 -24.09
CA THR A 45 -1.21 -31.98 -23.86
C THR A 45 -1.37 -32.87 -25.09
N GLU A 46 -1.28 -32.28 -26.28
CA GLU A 46 -1.39 -33.01 -27.54
C GLU A 46 -0.24 -34.03 -27.68
N ASN A 47 -0.56 -35.29 -27.98
CA ASN A 47 0.42 -36.37 -28.13
C ASN A 47 1.34 -36.62 -26.91
N MET A 48 1.01 -36.07 -25.74
CA MET A 48 1.71 -36.36 -24.50
C MET A 48 1.37 -37.77 -24.00
N SER A 49 2.40 -38.50 -23.53
CA SER A 49 2.23 -39.84 -22.98
C SER A 49 1.56 -39.81 -21.60
N ASN A 50 1.16 -40.98 -21.11
CA ASN A 50 0.67 -41.10 -19.75
C ASN A 50 1.75 -40.71 -18.71
N TYR A 51 1.34 -40.15 -17.58
CA TYR A 51 2.21 -39.72 -16.48
C TYR A 51 3.25 -38.66 -16.86
N THR A 52 2.93 -37.77 -17.82
CA THR A 52 3.84 -36.72 -18.29
C THR A 52 3.36 -35.31 -17.94
N THR A 53 4.32 -34.40 -17.76
CA THR A 53 4.11 -32.97 -17.54
C THR A 53 4.94 -32.18 -18.54
N SER A 54 4.35 -31.12 -19.09
CA SER A 54 5.04 -30.08 -19.85
C SER A 54 4.90 -28.78 -19.09
N VAL A 55 5.98 -28.01 -18.93
CA VAL A 55 6.00 -26.79 -18.11
C VAL A 55 6.39 -25.62 -18.98
N SER A 56 5.61 -24.53 -18.90
CA SER A 56 6.00 -23.22 -19.38
C SER A 56 6.40 -22.34 -18.19
N GLU A 57 7.51 -21.61 -18.34
CA GLU A 57 7.97 -20.63 -17.35
C GLU A 57 7.46 -19.24 -17.71
N PHE A 58 6.92 -18.53 -16.73
CA PHE A 58 6.56 -17.14 -16.89
C PHE A 58 7.81 -16.25 -17.00
N PRO A 59 7.74 -15.16 -17.77
CA PRO A 59 8.79 -14.14 -17.82
C PRO A 59 9.31 -13.72 -16.42
N PRO A 60 10.63 -13.48 -16.23
CA PRO A 60 11.25 -13.29 -14.91
C PRO A 60 10.71 -12.14 -14.04
N GLN A 61 9.93 -11.23 -14.62
CA GLN A 61 9.24 -10.18 -13.89
C GLN A 61 8.00 -10.68 -13.13
N ILE A 62 7.30 -11.70 -13.63
CA ILE A 62 6.04 -12.19 -13.05
C ILE A 62 6.24 -12.87 -11.68
N PRO A 63 7.27 -13.73 -11.47
CA PRO A 63 7.54 -14.30 -10.15
C PRO A 63 7.83 -13.27 -9.05
N ARG A 64 8.15 -12.03 -9.42
CA ARG A 64 8.44 -10.93 -8.49
C ARG A 64 7.18 -10.16 -8.09
N GLU A 65 6.08 -10.34 -8.83
CA GLU A 65 4.82 -9.68 -8.53
C GLU A 65 4.25 -10.23 -7.23
N ARG A 66 3.71 -9.31 -6.42
CA ARG A 66 3.16 -9.61 -5.09
C ARG A 66 1.68 -9.93 -5.14
N THR A 67 0.98 -9.31 -6.08
CA THR A 67 -0.44 -9.53 -6.32
C THR A 67 -0.67 -9.62 -7.83
N LEU A 68 -1.49 -10.57 -8.26
CA LEU A 68 -1.76 -10.85 -9.66
C LEU A 68 -3.23 -11.26 -9.85
N ASP A 69 -3.87 -10.72 -10.88
CA ASP A 69 -5.15 -11.21 -11.37
C ASP A 69 -4.92 -12.07 -12.62
N LEU A 70 -5.39 -13.32 -12.61
CA LEU A 70 -5.29 -14.24 -13.73
C LEU A 70 -6.68 -14.72 -14.14
N ARG A 71 -7.02 -14.53 -15.42
CA ARG A 71 -8.19 -15.14 -16.06
C ARG A 71 -7.76 -16.01 -17.23
N PHE A 72 -8.37 -17.18 -17.38
CA PHE A 72 -8.28 -17.99 -18.60
C PHE A 72 -9.47 -18.92 -18.75
N ASP A 73 -9.76 -19.31 -19.99
CA ASP A 73 -10.71 -20.37 -20.29
C ASP A 73 -9.97 -21.71 -20.41
N TRP A 74 -10.58 -22.77 -19.88
CA TRP A 74 -10.01 -24.10 -19.81
C TRP A 74 -11.01 -25.17 -20.25
N LYS A 75 -10.50 -26.16 -20.97
CA LYS A 75 -11.25 -27.36 -21.37
C LYS A 75 -10.32 -28.57 -21.44
N THR A 76 -10.87 -29.76 -21.26
CA THR A 76 -10.18 -31.01 -21.58
C THR A 76 -11.05 -32.01 -22.31
N ALA A 77 -10.45 -32.72 -23.28
CA ALA A 77 -11.03 -33.79 -24.07
C ALA A 77 -10.57 -35.18 -23.57
N ILE A 78 -10.90 -35.53 -22.33
CA ILE A 78 -10.66 -36.88 -21.79
C ILE A 78 -11.57 -37.92 -22.47
N ALA A 79 -10.99 -39.02 -22.95
CA ALA A 79 -11.70 -40.00 -23.79
C ALA A 79 -12.50 -41.05 -23.00
N SER A 80 -12.20 -41.29 -21.72
CA SER A 80 -12.93 -42.25 -20.87
C SER A 80 -12.87 -41.84 -19.39
N ASP A 81 -13.69 -42.46 -18.53
CA ASP A 81 -13.77 -42.10 -17.11
C ASP A 81 -12.50 -42.44 -16.32
N GLY A 82 -11.69 -43.37 -16.84
CA GLY A 82 -10.38 -43.75 -16.30
C GLY A 82 -9.24 -42.82 -16.72
N MET A 83 -9.52 -41.60 -17.18
CA MET A 83 -8.51 -40.62 -17.60
C MET A 83 -8.61 -39.34 -16.78
N LYS A 84 -7.46 -38.76 -16.43
CA LYS A 84 -7.32 -37.48 -15.74
C LYS A 84 -6.23 -36.63 -16.37
N THR A 85 -6.61 -35.42 -16.73
CA THR A 85 -5.72 -34.37 -17.24
C THR A 85 -6.02 -33.06 -16.52
N GLY A 86 -5.04 -32.19 -16.36
CA GLY A 86 -5.22 -30.91 -15.70
C GLY A 86 -4.03 -29.98 -15.84
N THR A 87 -4.20 -28.77 -15.35
CA THR A 87 -3.20 -27.70 -15.36
C THR A 87 -2.94 -27.23 -13.93
N GLU A 88 -1.70 -26.89 -13.64
CA GLU A 88 -1.27 -26.39 -12.33
C GLU A 88 -0.48 -25.08 -12.48
N LEU A 89 -0.70 -24.17 -11.54
CA LEU A 89 0.06 -22.93 -11.38
C LEU A 89 0.95 -23.09 -10.14
N ARG A 90 2.25 -22.85 -10.30
CA ARG A 90 3.26 -23.08 -9.24
C ARG A 90 4.28 -21.95 -9.15
N ASP A 91 4.92 -21.86 -7.98
CA ASP A 91 6.09 -21.00 -7.77
C ASP A 91 7.41 -21.68 -8.22
N ASP A 92 8.53 -20.95 -8.12
CA ASP A 92 9.86 -21.44 -8.51
C ASP A 92 10.35 -22.68 -7.73
N ASN A 93 9.80 -22.90 -6.52
CA ASN A 93 10.13 -24.04 -5.67
C ASN A 93 9.13 -25.19 -5.86
N GLY A 94 8.22 -25.08 -6.84
CA GLY A 94 7.20 -26.07 -7.10
C GLY A 94 6.04 -26.05 -6.11
N ARG A 95 5.85 -25.00 -5.30
CA ARG A 95 4.69 -24.89 -4.40
C ARG A 95 3.43 -24.61 -5.19
N LEU A 96 2.33 -25.24 -4.80
CA LEU A 96 1.06 -25.07 -5.50
C LEU A 96 0.43 -23.69 -5.20
N ILE A 97 -0.04 -23.03 -6.26
CA ILE A 97 -0.87 -21.83 -6.18
C ILE A 97 -2.32 -22.23 -6.46
N PHE A 98 -2.56 -22.86 -7.61
CA PHE A 98 -3.88 -23.35 -7.99
C PHE A 98 -3.75 -24.51 -8.98
N ALA A 99 -4.66 -25.48 -8.93
CA ALA A 99 -4.77 -26.53 -9.92
C ALA A 99 -6.22 -26.73 -10.33
N ILE A 100 -6.41 -27.07 -11.61
CA ILE A 100 -7.68 -27.55 -12.17
C ILE A 100 -7.43 -28.83 -12.98
N ALA A 101 -8.29 -29.82 -12.83
CA ALA A 101 -8.24 -31.09 -13.56
C ALA A 101 -9.64 -31.65 -13.75
N ALA A 102 -9.79 -32.65 -14.62
CA ALA A 102 -11.03 -33.41 -14.71
C ALA A 102 -10.78 -34.90 -14.91
N THR A 103 -11.71 -35.73 -14.41
CA THR A 103 -11.73 -37.18 -14.59
C THR A 103 -13.17 -37.68 -14.52
N GLY A 104 -13.58 -38.55 -15.44
CA GLY A 104 -14.98 -38.98 -15.53
C GLY A 104 -15.96 -37.80 -15.57
N SER A 105 -16.85 -37.72 -14.58
CA SER A 105 -17.81 -36.64 -14.32
C SER A 105 -17.39 -35.69 -13.19
N GLU A 106 -16.14 -35.75 -12.74
CA GLU A 106 -15.60 -34.91 -11.67
C GLU A 106 -14.72 -33.79 -12.24
N LEU A 107 -15.07 -32.55 -11.90
CA LEU A 107 -14.19 -31.40 -12.05
C LEU A 107 -13.44 -31.29 -10.73
N ARG A 108 -12.12 -31.27 -10.79
CA ARG A 108 -11.25 -31.24 -9.63
C ARG A 108 -10.49 -29.93 -9.61
N TYR A 109 -10.37 -29.35 -8.43
CA TYR A 109 -9.56 -28.16 -8.22
C TYR A 109 -8.86 -28.22 -6.86
N ALA A 110 -7.76 -27.49 -6.72
CA ALA A 110 -6.99 -27.46 -5.49
C ALA A 110 -6.20 -26.16 -5.37
N VAL A 111 -5.96 -25.76 -4.12
CA VAL A 111 -5.10 -24.63 -3.72
C VAL A 111 -4.01 -25.06 -2.74
N THR A 112 -4.06 -26.32 -2.30
CA THR A 112 -3.05 -26.97 -1.47
C THR A 112 -2.58 -28.26 -2.12
N GLY A 113 -1.33 -28.61 -1.84
CA GLY A 113 -0.71 -29.81 -2.35
C GLY A 113 0.78 -29.80 -2.04
N PRO A 114 1.46 -30.92 -2.25
CA PRO A 114 2.90 -31.03 -2.06
C PRO A 114 3.67 -30.22 -3.11
N ASP A 115 4.88 -29.80 -2.72
CA ASP A 115 5.85 -29.16 -3.59
C ASP A 115 6.29 -30.15 -4.68
N SER A 116 6.22 -29.75 -5.95
CA SER A 116 6.54 -30.60 -7.09
C SER A 116 6.79 -29.79 -8.36
N ASP A 117 7.70 -30.27 -9.20
CA ASP A 117 7.86 -29.80 -10.59
C ASP A 117 6.92 -30.56 -11.56
N SER A 118 6.42 -31.73 -11.15
CA SER A 118 5.54 -32.60 -11.93
C SER A 118 4.74 -33.54 -11.03
N THR A 119 3.42 -33.38 -11.03
CA THR A 119 2.49 -34.22 -10.25
C THR A 119 1.88 -35.32 -11.09
N SER A 120 2.23 -35.39 -12.38
CA SER A 120 1.65 -36.33 -13.31
C SER A 120 1.99 -37.78 -13.01
N ALA A 121 3.07 -38.09 -12.26
CA ALA A 121 3.63 -39.45 -12.18
C ALA A 121 3.45 -40.20 -10.84
N PRO A 122 3.62 -39.58 -9.65
CA PRO A 122 3.33 -40.26 -8.39
C PRO A 122 2.14 -39.63 -7.63
N ASP A 123 1.23 -40.47 -7.15
CA ASP A 123 0.04 -40.03 -6.42
C ASP A 123 0.36 -39.21 -5.16
N SER A 124 1.51 -39.46 -4.53
CA SER A 124 1.98 -38.70 -3.37
C SER A 124 2.33 -37.24 -3.67
N LEU A 125 2.44 -36.87 -4.95
CA LEU A 125 2.67 -35.50 -5.39
C LEU A 125 1.40 -34.83 -5.92
N ASN A 126 0.25 -35.52 -5.93
CA ASN A 126 -1.00 -34.91 -6.39
C ASN A 126 -1.44 -33.77 -5.47
N PRO A 127 -2.04 -32.70 -6.03
CA PRO A 127 -2.81 -31.72 -5.26
C PRO A 127 -3.91 -32.35 -4.40
N ASP A 128 -4.29 -31.65 -3.33
CA ASP A 128 -5.38 -32.05 -2.45
C ASP A 128 -6.73 -31.71 -3.12
N TRP A 129 -7.22 -32.62 -3.95
CA TRP A 129 -8.36 -32.38 -4.82
C TRP A 129 -9.68 -32.19 -4.08
N ILE A 130 -10.31 -31.04 -4.33
CA ILE A 130 -11.75 -30.80 -4.10
C ILE A 130 -12.49 -31.13 -5.41
N LYS A 131 -13.73 -31.61 -5.31
CA LYS A 131 -14.48 -32.16 -6.45
C LYS A 131 -15.85 -31.51 -6.59
N THR A 132 -16.25 -31.22 -7.83
CA THR A 132 -17.59 -30.78 -8.21
C THR A 132 -18.01 -31.44 -9.53
N GLY A 133 -19.22 -31.15 -10.02
CA GLY A 133 -19.74 -31.73 -11.26
C GLY A 133 -18.97 -31.25 -12.50
N PHE A 134 -18.74 -32.14 -13.47
CA PHE A 134 -18.10 -31.84 -14.73
C PHE A 134 -18.94 -32.26 -15.94
N ASP A 135 -18.89 -31.43 -16.97
CA ASP A 135 -19.49 -31.67 -18.27
C ASP A 135 -18.39 -31.50 -19.34
N ARG A 136 -18.00 -32.63 -19.94
CA ARG A 136 -16.95 -32.72 -20.95
C ARG A 136 -17.21 -31.89 -22.20
N SER A 137 -18.46 -31.51 -22.47
CA SER A 137 -18.80 -30.69 -23.63
C SER A 137 -18.45 -29.21 -23.43
N LYS A 138 -18.34 -28.76 -22.18
CA LYS A 138 -18.25 -27.35 -21.81
C LYS A 138 -16.81 -26.84 -21.69
N TRP A 139 -16.71 -25.53 -21.83
CA TRP A 139 -15.55 -24.74 -21.40
C TRP A 139 -15.79 -24.23 -19.98
N TYR A 140 -14.71 -23.90 -19.27
CA TYR A 140 -14.77 -23.33 -17.93
C TYR A 140 -13.85 -22.11 -17.85
N THR A 141 -14.37 -20.98 -17.43
CA THR A 141 -13.57 -19.79 -17.12
C THR A 141 -13.04 -19.91 -15.70
N VAL A 142 -11.73 -19.76 -15.54
CA VAL A 142 -11.03 -19.71 -14.26
C VAL A 142 -10.58 -18.27 -14.02
N ASP A 143 -10.99 -17.73 -12.88
CA ASP A 143 -10.58 -16.43 -12.38
C ASP A 143 -9.81 -16.62 -11.09
N LEU A 144 -8.62 -16.04 -10.98
CA LEU A 144 -7.78 -16.07 -9.80
C LEU A 144 -7.35 -14.66 -9.42
N HIS A 145 -7.44 -14.34 -8.13
CA HIS A 145 -6.72 -13.22 -7.52
C HIS A 145 -5.70 -13.81 -6.56
N MET A 146 -4.42 -13.72 -6.92
CA MET A 146 -3.30 -14.25 -6.15
C MET A 146 -2.69 -13.11 -5.35
N ASP A 147 -2.55 -13.31 -4.04
CA ASP A 147 -1.83 -12.41 -3.15
C ASP A 147 -0.75 -13.22 -2.40
N PHE A 148 0.48 -13.11 -2.89
CA PHE A 148 1.63 -13.84 -2.34
C PHE A 148 2.17 -13.21 -1.06
N VAL A 149 1.73 -11.99 -0.74
CA VAL A 149 2.03 -11.32 0.53
C VAL A 149 1.14 -11.87 1.64
N LEU A 150 -0.12 -12.10 1.32
CA LEU A 150 -1.08 -12.71 2.22
C LEU A 150 -0.99 -14.23 2.23
N GLY A 151 -0.35 -14.81 1.22
CA GLY A 151 -0.34 -16.25 1.01
C GLY A 151 -1.75 -16.75 0.73
N THR A 152 -2.51 -16.01 -0.08
CA THR A 152 -3.88 -16.39 -0.47
C THR A 152 -4.06 -16.42 -1.98
N VAL A 153 -5.02 -17.23 -2.40
CA VAL A 153 -5.58 -17.19 -3.75
C VAL A 153 -7.09 -17.20 -3.64
N GLN A 154 -7.75 -16.17 -4.15
CA GLN A 154 -9.19 -16.20 -4.40
C GLN A 154 -9.39 -16.81 -5.77
N TYR A 155 -10.39 -17.68 -5.92
CA TYR A 155 -10.65 -18.35 -7.18
C TYR A 155 -12.15 -18.44 -7.47
N SER A 156 -12.49 -18.46 -8.76
CA SER A 156 -13.78 -18.91 -9.25
C SER A 156 -13.61 -19.76 -10.50
N ILE A 157 -14.48 -20.76 -10.66
CA ILE A 157 -14.56 -21.61 -11.84
C ILE A 157 -16.00 -21.60 -12.31
N THR A 158 -16.23 -21.10 -13.51
CA THR A 158 -17.57 -20.88 -14.06
C THR A 158 -17.74 -21.61 -15.38
N SER A 159 -18.84 -22.34 -15.58
CA SER A 159 -19.12 -22.97 -16.87
C SER A 159 -19.43 -21.92 -17.95
N LYS A 160 -18.82 -22.08 -19.13
CA LYS A 160 -19.16 -21.29 -20.33
C LYS A 160 -20.33 -21.93 -21.06
N GLU A 161 -21.50 -21.37 -20.83
CA GLU A 161 -22.76 -21.73 -21.48
C GLU A 161 -23.70 -20.51 -21.44
N PRO A 162 -24.83 -20.49 -22.18
CA PRO A 162 -25.73 -19.32 -22.22
C PRO A 162 -26.23 -18.83 -20.86
N ALA A 163 -26.31 -19.73 -19.87
CA ALA A 163 -26.57 -19.42 -18.47
C ALA A 163 -25.40 -19.95 -17.62
N PRO A 164 -24.31 -19.17 -17.47
CA PRO A 164 -23.12 -19.59 -16.75
C PRO A 164 -23.42 -20.04 -15.33
N ARG A 165 -22.76 -21.09 -14.86
CA ARG A 165 -22.89 -21.59 -13.49
C ARG A 165 -21.53 -21.57 -12.79
N VAL A 166 -21.47 -20.97 -11.61
CA VAL A 166 -20.29 -21.08 -10.74
C VAL A 166 -20.23 -22.51 -10.23
N MET A 167 -19.21 -23.23 -10.66
CA MET A 167 -18.98 -24.63 -10.31
C MET A 167 -18.24 -24.74 -8.96
N ALA A 168 -17.36 -23.77 -8.71
CA ALA A 168 -16.62 -23.61 -7.47
C ALA A 168 -16.15 -22.16 -7.35
N SER A 169 -16.08 -21.65 -6.12
CA SER A 169 -15.44 -20.38 -5.80
C SER A 169 -15.02 -20.39 -4.34
N GLY A 170 -14.01 -19.60 -3.99
CA GLY A 170 -13.60 -19.42 -2.61
C GLY A 170 -12.22 -18.81 -2.49
N THR A 171 -11.68 -18.85 -1.28
CA THR A 171 -10.32 -18.38 -0.96
C THR A 171 -9.53 -19.52 -0.35
N GLY A 172 -8.34 -19.76 -0.91
CA GLY A 172 -7.37 -20.74 -0.45
C GLY A 172 -6.13 -20.08 0.15
N SER A 173 -5.45 -20.77 1.05
CA SER A 173 -4.09 -20.40 1.45
C SER A 173 -3.10 -21.05 0.50
N VAL A 174 -2.16 -20.27 -0.01
CA VAL A 174 -1.06 -20.74 -0.84
C VAL A 174 0.26 -20.50 -0.10
N THR A 175 1.14 -21.49 -0.15
CA THR A 175 2.50 -21.37 0.37
C THR A 175 3.48 -20.85 -0.68
N GLY A 176 3.02 -20.78 -1.95
CA GLY A 176 3.74 -20.17 -3.05
C GLY A 176 4.02 -18.69 -2.81
N ARG A 177 5.20 -18.21 -3.25
CA ARG A 177 5.65 -16.82 -3.02
C ARG A 177 5.71 -15.95 -4.28
N GLY A 178 5.16 -16.44 -5.38
CA GLY A 178 5.14 -15.80 -6.70
C GLY A 178 4.60 -16.76 -7.74
N LEU A 179 4.11 -16.24 -8.88
CA LEU A 179 3.69 -17.07 -10.00
C LEU A 179 4.85 -17.31 -10.96
N ALA A 180 5.31 -18.56 -11.08
CA ALA A 180 6.48 -18.87 -11.89
C ALA A 180 6.23 -19.84 -13.04
N ARG A 181 5.30 -20.79 -12.86
CA ARG A 181 5.13 -21.88 -13.81
C ARG A 181 3.67 -22.16 -14.08
N LEU A 182 3.40 -22.49 -15.35
CA LEU A 182 2.17 -23.12 -15.81
C LEU A 182 2.51 -24.55 -16.26
N ALA A 183 2.02 -25.55 -15.55
CA ALA A 183 2.27 -26.96 -15.84
C ALA A 183 1.03 -27.62 -16.45
N ALA A 184 1.20 -28.27 -17.59
CA ALA A 184 0.19 -29.09 -18.25
C ALA A 184 0.47 -30.58 -17.96
N CYS A 185 -0.48 -31.25 -17.31
CA CYS A 185 -0.30 -32.59 -16.74
C CYS A 185 -1.25 -33.64 -17.34
N ASN A 186 -0.69 -34.74 -17.84
CA ASN A 186 -1.40 -36.01 -18.07
C ASN A 186 -1.17 -36.92 -16.87
N TYR A 187 -2.07 -36.89 -15.88
CA TYR A 187 -1.94 -37.65 -14.63
C TYR A 187 -2.11 -39.15 -14.84
N TYR A 188 -3.21 -39.54 -15.49
CA TYR A 188 -3.40 -40.91 -15.95
C TYR A 188 -4.27 -40.92 -17.21
N GLY A 189 -3.85 -41.59 -18.28
CA GLY A 189 -4.53 -41.55 -19.58
C GLY A 189 -4.14 -40.35 -20.45
N THR A 190 -4.84 -40.16 -21.56
CA THR A 190 -4.50 -39.15 -22.59
C THR A 190 -5.74 -38.37 -23.00
N GLY A 191 -5.68 -37.04 -22.93
CA GLY A 191 -6.71 -36.13 -23.42
C GLY A 191 -6.12 -34.76 -23.67
N THR A 192 -6.51 -34.11 -24.76
CA THR A 192 -6.03 -32.77 -25.09
C THR A 192 -6.66 -31.76 -24.15
N GLN A 193 -5.81 -31.01 -23.46
CA GLN A 193 -6.18 -29.83 -22.69
C GLN A 193 -6.04 -28.60 -23.56
N SER A 194 -7.00 -27.70 -23.44
CA SER A 194 -7.10 -26.49 -24.24
C SER A 194 -7.28 -25.28 -23.33
N ILE A 195 -6.52 -24.22 -23.61
CA ILE A 195 -6.52 -22.94 -22.91
C ILE A 195 -6.82 -21.82 -23.91
N ASP A 196 -7.66 -20.88 -23.53
CA ASP A 196 -8.02 -19.72 -24.33
C ASP A 196 -8.20 -18.46 -23.45
N ASN A 197 -8.21 -17.26 -24.05
CA ASN A 197 -8.44 -15.98 -23.38
C ASN A 197 -7.59 -15.78 -22.11
N PHE A 198 -6.28 -16.06 -22.19
CA PHE A 198 -5.36 -15.99 -21.07
C PHE A 198 -4.93 -14.54 -20.81
N ARG A 199 -5.36 -13.98 -19.68
CA ARG A 199 -5.05 -12.61 -19.27
C ARG A 199 -4.48 -12.58 -17.87
N LEU A 200 -3.29 -12.00 -17.73
CA LEU A 200 -2.62 -11.78 -16.45
C LEU A 200 -2.38 -10.28 -16.27
N ASP A 201 -2.83 -9.75 -15.14
CA ASP A 201 -2.74 -8.34 -14.81
C ASP A 201 -2.11 -8.12 -13.43
N ARG A 202 -1.44 -6.97 -13.28
CA ARG A 202 -1.25 -6.32 -11.99
C ARG A 202 -2.56 -5.62 -11.63
N PRO A 203 -3.12 -5.89 -10.44
CA PRO A 203 -4.26 -5.11 -9.96
C PRO A 203 -3.85 -3.63 -9.81
N ASP A 204 -4.72 -2.71 -10.20
CA ASP A 204 -4.49 -1.27 -10.12
C ASP A 204 -4.40 -0.80 -8.66
N TYR A 205 -3.20 -0.83 -8.09
CA TYR A 205 -2.87 -0.13 -6.85
C TYR A 205 -1.62 0.73 -7.10
N ALA A 206 -1.79 2.05 -7.04
CA ALA A 206 -0.84 3.07 -7.52
C ALA A 206 0.54 3.10 -6.84
N ALA A 207 0.84 2.21 -5.90
CA ALA A 207 2.15 2.09 -5.31
C ALA A 207 2.37 0.64 -4.88
N ASN A 208 3.25 -0.04 -5.60
CA ASN A 208 3.86 -1.27 -5.15
C ASN A 208 5.34 -0.94 -4.98
N GLY A 209 5.74 -0.56 -3.76
CA GLY A 209 7.12 -0.20 -3.42
C GLY A 209 7.45 1.29 -3.49
N SER A 210 6.45 2.19 -3.46
CA SER A 210 6.72 3.65 -3.45
C SER A 210 7.28 4.14 -2.10
N LEU A 211 7.14 3.32 -1.06
CA LEU A 211 7.69 3.54 0.28
C LEU A 211 8.76 2.50 0.63
N ALA A 212 9.35 1.85 -0.38
CA ALA A 212 10.31 0.78 -0.15
C ALA A 212 11.50 1.27 0.69
N GLY A 213 11.80 0.54 1.77
CA GLY A 213 12.85 0.90 2.72
C GLY A 213 12.44 1.91 3.79
N SER A 214 11.26 2.53 3.71
CA SER A 214 10.73 3.35 4.80
C SER A 214 10.37 2.49 6.01
N SER A 215 10.43 3.10 7.19
CA SER A 215 10.12 2.49 8.48
C SER A 215 8.87 3.11 9.08
N VAL A 216 8.01 2.27 9.66
CA VAL A 216 6.75 2.71 10.26
C VAL A 216 6.51 2.07 11.61
N TYR A 217 6.17 2.89 12.60
CA TYR A 217 5.66 2.44 13.88
C TYR A 217 4.14 2.56 13.89
N ALA A 218 3.45 1.49 14.27
CA ALA A 218 1.99 1.43 14.28
C ALA A 218 1.45 1.25 15.71
N PHE A 219 0.61 2.18 16.15
CA PHE A 219 -0.10 2.15 17.43
C PHE A 219 -1.60 2.12 17.18
N GLY A 220 -2.39 1.66 18.15
CA GLY A 220 -3.82 1.70 17.97
C GLY A 220 -4.58 0.55 18.60
N ASP A 221 -5.86 0.52 18.26
CA ASP A 221 -6.89 -0.35 18.78
C ASP A 221 -6.96 -1.70 18.04
N SER A 222 -8.07 -2.41 18.25
CA SER A 222 -8.34 -3.70 17.60
C SER A 222 -8.27 -3.68 16.07
N ILE A 223 -8.48 -2.54 15.40
CA ILE A 223 -8.44 -2.41 13.93
C ILE A 223 -6.99 -2.39 13.44
N VAL A 224 -6.08 -1.62 14.06
CA VAL A 224 -4.63 -1.69 13.77
C VAL A 224 -4.06 -3.06 14.16
N TYR A 225 -4.50 -3.62 15.29
CA TYR A 225 -4.04 -4.93 15.74
C TYR A 225 -4.43 -6.06 14.77
N GLY A 226 -5.66 -6.03 14.23
CA GLY A 226 -6.27 -7.08 13.40
C GLY A 226 -7.32 -7.95 14.13
N HIS A 227 -7.75 -7.54 15.32
CA HIS A 227 -8.73 -8.28 16.14
C HIS A 227 -8.29 -9.74 16.39
N LYS A 228 -9.11 -10.74 15.98
CA LYS A 228 -8.80 -12.17 16.12
C LYS A 228 -7.77 -12.66 15.12
N TYR A 229 -7.56 -11.95 14.01
CA TYR A 229 -6.51 -12.25 13.04
C TYR A 229 -5.41 -11.21 13.20
N PRO A 230 -4.33 -11.46 13.97
CA PRO A 230 -3.38 -10.43 14.44
C PRO A 230 -2.50 -9.80 13.34
N ARG A 231 -2.98 -9.76 12.10
CA ARG A 231 -2.53 -8.94 10.98
C ARG A 231 -3.65 -7.94 10.65
N GLY A 232 -3.50 -6.70 11.10
CA GLY A 232 -4.38 -5.57 10.73
C GLY A 232 -3.83 -4.84 9.52
N PHE A 233 -4.49 -3.77 9.07
CA PHE A 233 -4.17 -3.08 7.80
C PHE A 233 -2.71 -2.63 7.66
N MET A 234 -2.02 -2.31 8.76
CA MET A 234 -0.60 -1.93 8.73
C MET A 234 0.32 -3.06 8.28
N ASN A 235 -0.02 -4.32 8.55
CA ASN A 235 0.73 -5.46 8.04
C ASN A 235 0.67 -5.50 6.51
N PHE A 236 -0.53 -5.38 5.96
CA PHE A 236 -0.80 -5.46 4.53
C PHE A 236 -0.13 -4.30 3.79
N LEU A 237 -0.24 -3.08 4.33
CA LEU A 237 0.44 -1.93 3.76
C LEU A 237 1.96 -2.10 3.77
N ALA A 238 2.55 -2.46 4.93
CA ALA A 238 4.00 -2.53 5.03
C ALA A 238 4.59 -3.62 4.13
N GLU A 239 3.92 -4.77 4.04
CA GLU A 239 4.35 -5.85 3.16
C GLU A 239 4.15 -5.49 1.68
N ARG A 240 3.09 -4.76 1.32
CA ARG A 240 2.86 -4.24 -0.05
C ARG A 240 3.92 -3.22 -0.46
N GLU A 241 4.26 -2.31 0.45
CA GLU A 241 5.15 -1.19 0.15
C GLU A 241 6.63 -1.48 0.43
N ASP A 242 6.98 -2.70 0.87
CA ASP A 242 8.32 -3.10 1.31
C ASP A 242 8.89 -2.19 2.42
N MET A 243 8.03 -1.90 3.41
CA MET A 243 8.36 -1.08 4.57
C MET A 243 8.77 -1.94 5.77
N THR A 244 9.60 -1.38 6.65
CA THR A 244 9.92 -1.97 7.95
C THR A 244 8.85 -1.58 8.98
N LEU A 245 7.96 -2.52 9.33
CA LEU A 245 6.92 -2.32 10.32
C LEU A 245 7.36 -2.73 11.73
N SER A 246 7.19 -1.83 12.71
CA SER A 246 7.14 -2.17 14.15
C SER A 246 5.75 -1.88 14.70
N LYS A 247 4.97 -2.93 14.96
CA LYS A 247 3.58 -2.81 15.43
C LYS A 247 3.52 -2.96 16.95
N TYR A 248 2.97 -1.94 17.62
CA TYR A 248 2.78 -1.85 19.07
C TYR A 248 1.31 -1.85 19.50
N ALA A 249 0.39 -1.86 18.53
CA ALA A 249 -1.05 -1.93 18.79
C ALA A 249 -1.43 -3.15 19.63
N VAL A 250 -2.48 -3.00 20.43
CA VAL A 250 -3.03 -4.04 21.30
C VAL A 250 -4.55 -4.07 21.12
N ASN A 251 -5.13 -5.28 21.12
CA ASN A 251 -6.57 -5.44 21.00
C ASN A 251 -7.30 -4.77 22.18
N GLY A 252 -8.31 -3.94 21.90
CA GLY A 252 -9.03 -3.18 22.92
C GLY A 252 -8.31 -1.92 23.43
N ALA A 253 -7.21 -1.53 22.78
CA ALA A 253 -6.49 -0.33 23.17
C ALA A 253 -7.23 0.94 22.76
N ARG A 254 -6.96 2.04 23.47
CA ARG A 254 -7.64 3.32 23.25
C ARG A 254 -6.84 4.50 23.79
N VAL A 255 -7.19 5.73 23.40
CA VAL A 255 -6.51 6.93 23.93
C VAL A 255 -6.96 7.27 25.34
N GLY A 256 -8.23 7.02 25.65
CA GLY A 256 -8.85 7.33 26.93
C GLY A 256 -8.41 6.43 28.09
N PRO A 257 -9.15 6.46 29.21
CA PRO A 257 -8.83 5.67 30.38
C PRO A 257 -9.06 4.17 30.13
N VAL A 258 -8.19 3.31 30.69
CA VAL A 258 -8.35 1.85 30.66
C VAL A 258 -8.58 1.27 32.03
N SER A 259 -9.51 0.31 32.13
CA SER A 259 -9.70 -0.53 33.31
C SER A 259 -8.93 -1.84 33.11
N GLY A 260 -7.91 -2.07 33.92
CA GLY A 260 -7.09 -3.29 33.84
C GLY A 260 -5.68 -3.02 33.32
N ASP A 261 -5.25 -3.77 32.29
CA ASP A 261 -3.89 -3.71 31.77
C ASP A 261 -3.55 -2.30 31.25
N PRO A 262 -2.53 -1.62 31.83
CA PRO A 262 -2.12 -0.29 31.39
C PRO A 262 -1.71 -0.22 29.91
N SER A 263 -1.30 -1.34 29.29
CA SER A 263 -0.95 -1.42 27.86
C SER A 263 -2.15 -1.19 26.93
N GLY A 264 -3.37 -1.29 27.44
CA GLY A 264 -4.57 -0.88 26.72
C GLY A 264 -4.61 0.63 26.48
N LYS A 265 -3.82 1.44 27.18
CA LYS A 265 -3.72 2.87 26.86
C LYS A 265 -2.65 3.08 25.80
N ILE A 266 -3.00 3.72 24.69
CA ILE A 266 -2.06 4.00 23.58
C ILE A 266 -0.85 4.81 24.07
N LEU A 267 -1.06 5.76 24.99
CA LEU A 267 0.05 6.49 25.63
C LEU A 267 1.05 5.57 26.34
N THR A 268 0.61 4.47 26.94
CA THR A 268 1.50 3.47 27.55
C THR A 268 2.30 2.73 26.48
N GLN A 269 1.66 2.35 25.37
CA GLN A 269 2.34 1.72 24.23
C GLN A 269 3.43 2.63 23.66
N VAL A 270 3.11 3.91 23.47
CA VAL A 270 4.07 4.94 23.03
C VAL A 270 5.26 5.01 23.99
N LYS A 271 5.02 5.05 25.30
CA LYS A 271 6.10 5.09 26.30
C LYS A 271 6.99 3.85 26.26
N GLN A 272 6.42 2.67 26.00
CA GLN A 272 7.15 1.39 25.96
C GLN A 272 7.89 1.11 24.64
N ALA A 273 7.46 1.73 23.54
CA ALA A 273 8.08 1.54 22.22
C ALA A 273 9.57 1.97 22.17
N GLY A 274 10.30 1.54 21.15
CA GLY A 274 11.70 1.90 20.96
C GLY A 274 11.93 3.41 20.81
N SER A 275 13.14 3.88 21.09
CA SER A 275 13.52 5.30 20.93
C SER A 275 14.07 5.62 19.53
N ALA A 276 14.22 4.64 18.65
CA ALA A 276 14.58 4.90 17.26
C ALA A 276 13.43 5.66 16.58
N SER A 277 13.75 6.68 15.78
CA SER A 277 12.75 7.43 15.02
C SER A 277 12.43 6.69 13.73
N PRO A 278 11.18 6.26 13.51
CA PRO A 278 10.75 5.77 12.21
C PRO A 278 10.53 6.96 11.24
N ASP A 279 10.35 6.68 9.95
CA ASP A 279 9.90 7.67 8.98
C ASP A 279 8.45 8.08 9.27
N PHE A 280 7.61 7.10 9.64
CA PHE A 280 6.21 7.30 9.94
C PHE A 280 5.81 6.76 11.31
N VAL A 281 4.95 7.50 12.01
CA VAL A 281 4.19 6.99 13.16
C VAL A 281 2.72 7.00 12.76
N VAL A 282 2.14 5.81 12.55
CA VAL A 282 0.73 5.66 12.20
C VAL A 282 -0.05 5.23 13.44
N PHE A 283 -1.19 5.87 13.71
CA PHE A 283 -2.05 5.46 14.81
C PHE A 283 -3.54 5.68 14.53
N ASP A 284 -4.37 4.82 15.11
CA ASP A 284 -5.77 5.12 15.41
C ASP A 284 -5.96 5.21 16.95
N GLY A 285 -7.19 5.40 17.42
CA GLY A 285 -7.44 5.41 18.87
C GLY A 285 -8.66 6.19 19.36
N GLY A 286 -9.33 6.92 18.47
CA GLY A 286 -10.70 7.45 18.68
C GLY A 286 -11.79 6.53 18.11
N THR A 287 -11.45 5.27 17.86
CA THR A 287 -12.23 4.39 16.98
C THR A 287 -13.00 3.35 17.80
N ASN A 288 -13.23 2.16 17.25
CA ASN A 288 -14.12 1.12 17.79
C ASN A 288 -14.08 0.96 19.32
N ASP A 289 -12.88 0.93 19.91
CA ASP A 289 -12.66 0.62 21.33
C ASP A 289 -12.79 1.85 22.26
N GLU A 290 -12.64 3.06 21.72
CA GLU A 290 -12.87 4.33 22.44
C GLU A 290 -14.34 4.76 22.35
N ILE A 291 -14.96 4.65 21.18
CA ILE A 291 -16.38 5.01 20.99
C ILE A 291 -17.28 4.23 21.95
N ALA A 292 -16.94 2.96 22.20
CA ALA A 292 -17.68 2.15 23.17
C ALA A 292 -17.69 2.72 24.61
N LEU A 293 -16.69 3.52 25.00
CA LEU A 293 -16.70 4.25 26.27
C LEU A 293 -17.54 5.52 26.20
N LEU A 294 -17.52 6.21 25.07
CA LEU A 294 -18.23 7.48 24.89
C LEU A 294 -19.74 7.28 24.76
N ASP A 295 -20.17 6.06 24.43
CA ASP A 295 -21.57 5.64 24.53
C ASP A 295 -22.04 5.49 26.01
N ASP A 296 -21.11 5.47 26.99
CA ASP A 296 -21.41 5.48 28.44
C ASP A 296 -21.28 6.91 29.00
N PRO A 297 -22.27 7.43 29.77
CA PRO A 297 -22.24 8.79 30.32
C PRO A 297 -21.07 9.09 31.28
N GLY A 298 -20.29 8.09 31.70
CA GLY A 298 -19.14 8.26 32.59
C GLY A 298 -17.88 8.87 31.97
N TYR A 299 -17.81 9.01 30.64
CA TYR A 299 -16.64 9.55 29.94
C TYR A 299 -17.03 10.64 28.93
N ALA A 300 -16.40 11.81 29.03
CA ALA A 300 -16.78 12.97 28.23
C ALA A 300 -15.84 13.19 27.04
N MET A 301 -16.39 13.68 25.94
CA MET A 301 -15.63 14.04 24.74
C MET A 301 -14.58 15.12 25.01
N GLY A 302 -14.92 16.14 25.80
CA GLY A 302 -14.07 17.30 26.05
C GLY A 302 -13.91 18.23 24.84
N ALA A 303 -12.93 19.12 24.90
CA ALA A 303 -12.58 20.04 23.82
C ALA A 303 -11.06 20.15 23.69
N ILE A 304 -10.57 20.35 22.46
CA ILE A 304 -9.16 20.60 22.21
C ILE A 304 -8.75 21.91 22.88
N SER A 305 -7.69 21.86 23.68
CA SER A 305 -7.18 23.03 24.41
C SER A 305 -6.71 24.13 23.45
N SER A 306 -6.68 25.38 23.91
CA SER A 306 -6.24 26.51 23.08
C SER A 306 -4.72 26.60 22.90
N SER A 307 -3.94 25.98 23.80
CA SER A 307 -2.48 26.03 23.81
C SER A 307 -1.88 24.61 23.74
N LYS A 308 -0.61 24.46 23.36
CA LYS A 308 0.10 23.15 23.38
C LYS A 308 0.74 22.85 24.74
N ASP A 309 0.43 23.61 25.79
CA ASP A 309 0.93 23.36 27.15
C ASP A 309 0.19 22.17 27.78
N PRO A 310 0.89 21.09 28.19
CA PRO A 310 0.24 19.94 28.81
C PRO A 310 -0.53 20.26 30.10
N ALA A 311 -0.24 21.39 30.76
CA ALA A 311 -1.01 21.84 31.92
C ALA A 311 -2.47 22.20 31.57
N ASP A 312 -2.76 22.49 30.30
CA ASP A 312 -4.09 22.86 29.82
C ASP A 312 -4.94 21.65 29.37
N PHE A 313 -4.38 20.43 29.36
CA PHE A 313 -5.07 19.25 28.83
C PHE A 313 -5.95 18.60 29.91
N ASP A 314 -7.26 18.53 29.66
CA ASP A 314 -8.17 17.76 30.52
C ASP A 314 -8.09 16.26 30.18
N THR A 315 -7.13 15.58 30.80
CA THR A 315 -6.89 14.13 30.62
C THR A 315 -8.03 13.23 31.13
N SER A 316 -9.07 13.79 31.75
CA SER A 316 -10.30 13.06 32.07
C SER A 316 -11.26 12.93 30.88
N THR A 317 -10.97 13.62 29.77
CA THR A 317 -11.75 13.62 28.53
C THR A 317 -11.02 12.92 27.39
N PHE A 318 -11.74 12.61 26.29
CA PHE A 318 -11.15 12.10 25.05
C PHE A 318 -10.16 13.11 24.46
N ALA A 319 -10.59 14.37 24.29
CA ALA A 319 -9.77 15.43 23.73
C ALA A 319 -8.43 15.58 24.45
N GLY A 320 -8.43 15.78 25.77
CA GLY A 320 -7.17 15.96 26.51
C GLY A 320 -6.29 14.70 26.54
N SER A 321 -6.88 13.51 26.51
CA SER A 321 -6.11 12.24 26.40
C SER A 321 -5.46 12.07 25.02
N LEU A 322 -6.16 12.46 23.95
CA LEU A 322 -5.64 12.47 22.59
C LEU A 322 -4.48 13.46 22.46
N GLU A 323 -4.63 14.69 22.96
CA GLU A 323 -3.57 15.70 22.93
C GLU A 323 -2.31 15.25 23.68
N THR A 324 -2.49 14.67 24.87
CA THR A 324 -1.39 14.09 25.65
C THR A 324 -0.68 12.98 24.88
N THR A 325 -1.43 12.16 24.14
CA THR A 325 -0.87 11.06 23.35
C THR A 325 -0.08 11.57 22.14
N ILE A 326 -0.63 12.53 21.40
CA ILE A 326 0.04 13.15 20.24
C ILE A 326 1.32 13.86 20.68
N GLN A 327 1.25 14.66 21.75
CA GLN A 327 2.42 15.33 22.31
C GLN A 327 3.51 14.31 22.66
N ALA A 328 3.16 13.23 23.36
CA ALA A 328 4.13 12.21 23.74
C ALA A 328 4.78 11.52 22.51
N MET A 329 4.01 11.30 21.43
CA MET A 329 4.56 10.78 20.17
C MET A 329 5.54 11.77 19.53
N GLN A 330 5.20 13.05 19.45
CA GLN A 330 6.06 14.09 18.86
C GLN A 330 7.32 14.35 19.69
N GLU A 331 7.23 14.32 21.02
CA GLU A 331 8.39 14.45 21.90
C GLU A 331 9.34 13.25 21.76
N LYS A 332 8.77 12.05 21.58
CA LYS A 332 9.55 10.82 21.48
C LYS A 332 10.18 10.63 20.10
N TRP A 333 9.47 10.98 19.04
CA TRP A 333 9.90 10.84 17.64
C TRP A 333 9.70 12.16 16.90
N PRO A 334 10.54 13.18 17.18
CA PRO A 334 10.37 14.53 16.63
C PRO A 334 10.60 14.61 15.12
N ASP A 335 11.27 13.61 14.53
CA ASP A 335 11.61 13.56 13.11
C ASP A 335 10.61 12.71 12.31
N ALA A 336 9.76 11.93 12.99
CA ALA A 336 8.77 11.07 12.34
C ALA A 336 7.54 11.87 11.88
N GLN A 337 7.01 11.53 10.71
CA GLN A 337 5.73 12.04 10.25
C GLN A 337 4.60 11.27 10.93
N LEU A 338 3.84 11.96 11.79
CA LEU A 338 2.68 11.39 12.47
C LEU A 338 1.47 11.37 11.54
N VAL A 339 0.79 10.23 11.49
CA VAL A 339 -0.41 10.01 10.67
C VAL A 339 -1.51 9.38 11.52
N TYR A 340 -2.62 10.08 11.66
CA TYR A 340 -3.83 9.55 12.25
C TYR A 340 -4.69 8.85 11.18
N VAL A 341 -5.23 7.68 11.51
CA VAL A 341 -6.16 6.93 10.65
C VAL A 341 -7.59 7.15 11.14
N ALA A 342 -8.36 7.96 10.41
CA ALA A 342 -9.80 8.06 10.66
C ALA A 342 -10.49 6.89 9.93
N VAL A 343 -10.87 5.86 10.70
CA VAL A 343 -11.40 4.59 10.15
C VAL A 343 -12.74 4.78 9.42
N HIS A 344 -13.13 3.76 8.67
CA HIS A 344 -14.39 3.73 7.92
C HIS A 344 -15.62 3.95 8.83
N LYS A 345 -16.77 4.20 8.19
CA LYS A 345 -18.05 4.38 8.89
C LYS A 345 -18.48 3.05 9.52
N LEU A 346 -18.42 2.96 10.85
CA LEU A 346 -18.67 1.74 11.63
C LEU A 346 -20.19 1.57 11.84
N GLY A 347 -20.81 0.60 11.18
CA GLY A 347 -22.22 0.27 11.34
C GLY A 347 -22.60 -0.28 12.72
N SER A 348 -21.61 -0.74 13.49
CA SER A 348 -21.76 -1.26 14.86
C SER A 348 -21.72 -0.18 15.95
N ARG A 349 -21.59 1.10 15.57
CA ARG A 349 -21.39 2.24 16.48
C ARG A 349 -22.41 3.34 16.22
N ASP A 350 -22.69 4.13 17.26
CA ASP A 350 -23.56 5.30 17.14
C ASP A 350 -22.98 6.31 16.13
N TRP A 351 -23.85 6.87 15.30
CA TRP A 351 -23.45 7.75 14.20
C TRP A 351 -23.00 9.12 14.70
N ASP A 352 -23.71 9.69 15.68
CA ASP A 352 -23.42 11.02 16.18
C ASP A 352 -22.16 10.99 17.04
N THR A 353 -21.95 9.93 17.84
CA THR A 353 -20.70 9.72 18.57
C THR A 353 -19.51 9.61 17.61
N GLN A 354 -19.63 8.84 16.51
CA GLN A 354 -18.56 8.72 15.51
C GLN A 354 -18.20 10.06 14.87
N LEU A 355 -19.20 10.85 14.49
CA LEU A 355 -18.98 12.19 13.93
C LEU A 355 -18.30 13.12 14.93
N ALA A 356 -18.73 13.10 16.19
CA ALA A 356 -18.13 13.91 17.25
C ALA A 356 -16.66 13.52 17.53
N VAL A 357 -16.35 12.22 17.58
CA VAL A 357 -14.95 11.76 17.75
C VAL A 357 -14.10 12.17 16.55
N ARG A 358 -14.59 11.97 15.32
CA ARG A 358 -13.87 12.37 14.12
C ARG A 358 -13.60 13.88 14.12
N ASP A 359 -14.59 14.70 14.46
CA ASP A 359 -14.44 16.15 14.54
C ASP A 359 -13.34 16.58 15.53
N ILE A 360 -13.37 16.07 16.76
CA ILE A 360 -12.33 16.35 17.76
C ILE A 360 -10.96 15.88 17.29
N THR A 361 -10.90 14.72 16.63
CA THR A 361 -9.62 14.19 16.17
C THR A 361 -9.04 15.00 15.02
N LEU A 362 -9.87 15.51 14.10
CA LEU A 362 -9.44 16.41 13.04
C LEU A 362 -8.97 17.76 13.60
N GLN A 363 -9.66 18.30 14.60
CA GLN A 363 -9.21 19.50 15.30
C GLN A 363 -7.86 19.29 16.00
N ALA A 364 -7.65 18.14 16.64
CA ALA A 364 -6.36 17.78 17.22
C ALA A 364 -5.28 17.66 16.14
N ALA A 365 -5.60 16.97 15.04
CA ALA A 365 -4.66 16.76 13.95
C ALA A 365 -4.18 18.09 13.34
N ASP A 366 -5.11 19.02 13.08
CA ASP A 366 -4.81 20.36 12.59
C ASP A 366 -3.92 21.13 13.58
N LYS A 367 -4.32 21.21 14.85
CA LYS A 367 -3.53 21.89 15.90
C LYS A 367 -2.10 21.35 15.99
N TRP A 368 -1.96 20.03 15.95
CA TRP A 368 -0.69 19.35 16.20
C TRP A 368 0.14 19.11 14.94
N GLY A 369 -0.39 19.41 13.74
CA GLY A 369 0.29 19.13 12.47
C GLY A 369 0.43 17.62 12.20
N VAL A 370 -0.54 16.83 12.67
CA VAL A 370 -0.63 15.39 12.39
C VAL A 370 -1.37 15.22 11.06
N ALA A 371 -0.78 14.45 10.15
CA ALA A 371 -1.41 14.11 8.90
C ALA A 371 -2.60 13.16 9.12
N VAL A 372 -3.60 13.17 8.24
CA VAL A 372 -4.77 12.29 8.37
C VAL A 372 -4.91 11.42 7.13
N ALA A 373 -5.06 10.11 7.34
CA ALA A 373 -5.57 9.17 6.34
C ALA A 373 -7.06 8.93 6.66
N ASP A 374 -7.95 9.57 5.91
CA ASP A 374 -9.35 9.71 6.27
C ASP A 374 -10.26 8.73 5.52
N LEU A 375 -10.24 7.46 5.91
CA LEU A 375 -11.10 6.44 5.29
C LEU A 375 -12.57 6.75 5.48
N PHE A 376 -12.94 7.45 6.56
CA PHE A 376 -14.32 7.87 6.80
C PHE A 376 -14.83 8.76 5.64
N ALA A 377 -14.00 9.66 5.12
CA ALA A 377 -14.34 10.56 4.02
C ALA A 377 -13.97 10.01 2.64
N ASP A 378 -12.78 9.43 2.52
CA ASP A 378 -12.11 9.16 1.25
C ASP A 378 -12.35 7.74 0.72
N ALA A 379 -12.86 6.83 1.57
CA ALA A 379 -13.26 5.50 1.15
C ALA A 379 -14.79 5.37 1.01
N THR A 380 -15.21 4.51 0.10
CA THR A 380 -16.63 4.15 -0.08
C THR A 380 -17.13 3.15 0.96
N LEU A 381 -16.25 2.63 1.82
CA LEU A 381 -16.60 1.65 2.84
C LEU A 381 -17.56 2.25 3.89
N ASP A 382 -18.77 1.72 3.93
CA ASP A 382 -19.80 2.11 4.89
C ASP A 382 -20.54 0.87 5.41
N THR A 383 -20.21 0.42 6.62
CA THR A 383 -20.76 -0.84 7.16
C THR A 383 -22.11 -0.66 7.84
N ARG A 384 -22.72 0.53 7.72
CA ARG A 384 -24.16 0.73 7.93
C ARG A 384 -24.98 0.09 6.80
N ASP A 385 -24.37 -0.08 5.62
CA ASP A 385 -24.89 -0.90 4.54
C ASP A 385 -24.64 -2.38 4.86
N ASP A 386 -25.72 -3.17 4.95
CA ASP A 386 -25.68 -4.59 5.28
C ASP A 386 -24.84 -5.41 4.29
N ALA A 387 -24.85 -5.06 3.00
CA ALA A 387 -24.10 -5.77 1.98
C ALA A 387 -22.59 -5.51 2.13
N GLN A 388 -22.20 -4.25 2.35
CA GLN A 388 -20.80 -3.91 2.60
C GLN A 388 -20.31 -4.50 3.93
N ARG A 389 -21.13 -4.43 4.99
CA ARG A 389 -20.83 -5.07 6.26
C ARG A 389 -20.55 -6.56 6.08
N ALA A 390 -21.44 -7.26 5.38
CA ALA A 390 -21.32 -8.69 5.18
C ALA A 390 -20.10 -9.07 4.32
N ALA A 391 -19.81 -8.27 3.30
CA ALA A 391 -18.70 -8.52 2.38
C ALA A 391 -17.32 -8.23 3.00
N TYR A 392 -17.20 -7.14 3.78
CA TYR A 392 -15.91 -6.55 4.09
C TYR A 392 -15.49 -6.60 5.56
N THR A 393 -16.29 -7.21 6.44
CA THR A 393 -15.96 -7.31 7.86
C THR A 393 -16.06 -8.73 8.40
N PHE A 394 -15.44 -8.97 9.55
CA PHE A 394 -15.46 -10.27 10.22
C PHE A 394 -15.47 -10.13 11.74
N ASP A 395 -16.14 -11.07 12.42
CA ASP A 395 -16.05 -11.21 13.87
C ASP A 395 -15.32 -12.49 14.29
N ASN A 396 -15.12 -13.44 13.36
CA ASN A 396 -14.58 -14.77 13.67
C ASN A 396 -13.63 -15.25 12.58
N LEU A 397 -12.76 -16.18 12.96
CA LEU A 397 -11.89 -16.84 12.01
C LEU A 397 -12.60 -18.05 11.38
N VAL A 398 -12.42 -18.22 10.08
CA VAL A 398 -12.76 -19.43 9.34
C VAL A 398 -11.44 -20.04 8.88
N ASN A 399 -11.11 -21.25 9.36
CA ASN A 399 -9.84 -21.93 9.08
C ASN A 399 -8.59 -21.08 9.39
N GLY A 400 -8.65 -20.24 10.42
CA GLY A 400 -7.53 -19.39 10.84
C GLY A 400 -7.44 -18.03 10.12
N TYR A 401 -8.35 -17.71 9.21
CA TYR A 401 -8.41 -16.43 8.48
C TYR A 401 -9.65 -15.63 8.82
N PRO A 402 -9.66 -14.29 8.61
CA PRO A 402 -10.85 -13.48 8.73
C PRO A 402 -12.00 -14.06 7.89
N GLY A 403 -13.14 -14.32 8.52
CA GLY A 403 -14.36 -14.71 7.82
C GLY A 403 -15.02 -13.54 7.08
N SER A 404 -16.28 -13.74 6.71
CA SER A 404 -17.20 -12.69 6.25
C SER A 404 -18.33 -12.52 7.28
N ASP A 405 -19.27 -11.63 6.99
CA ASP A 405 -20.47 -11.41 7.82
C ASP A 405 -20.17 -10.95 9.25
N GLY A 406 -19.19 -10.05 9.38
CA GLY A 406 -18.87 -9.42 10.65
C GLY A 406 -19.86 -8.34 11.09
N SER A 407 -19.64 -7.83 12.30
CA SER A 407 -20.43 -6.76 12.92
C SER A 407 -20.35 -5.41 12.21
N GLY A 408 -19.46 -5.24 11.23
CA GLY A 408 -19.16 -3.93 10.62
C GLY A 408 -17.99 -3.21 11.27
N THR A 409 -17.33 -3.83 12.25
CA THR A 409 -16.25 -3.21 13.02
C THR A 409 -14.87 -3.49 12.42
N HIS A 410 -14.53 -4.78 12.31
CA HIS A 410 -13.18 -5.21 11.96
C HIS A 410 -13.15 -5.57 10.49
N PRO A 411 -12.38 -4.83 9.66
CA PRO A 411 -12.28 -5.14 8.25
C PRO A 411 -11.62 -6.50 8.06
N ASN A 412 -12.22 -7.34 7.21
CA ASN A 412 -11.57 -8.57 6.77
C ASN A 412 -10.50 -8.25 5.73
N ILE A 413 -9.87 -9.28 5.16
CA ILE A 413 -8.81 -9.09 4.15
C ILE A 413 -9.29 -8.21 2.98
N ALA A 414 -10.49 -8.44 2.45
CA ALA A 414 -11.04 -7.65 1.36
C ALA A 414 -11.25 -6.19 1.78
N GLY A 415 -11.83 -5.96 2.97
CA GLY A 415 -12.03 -4.61 3.48
C GLY A 415 -10.71 -3.85 3.70
N VAL A 416 -9.67 -4.55 4.16
CA VAL A 416 -8.33 -3.97 4.32
C VAL A 416 -7.69 -3.62 2.98
N THR A 417 -7.68 -4.56 2.04
CA THR A 417 -6.99 -4.42 0.75
C THR A 417 -7.71 -3.46 -0.20
N GLU A 418 -9.04 -3.46 -0.21
CA GLU A 418 -9.84 -2.59 -1.08
C GLU A 418 -9.89 -1.14 -0.58
N PHE A 419 -9.93 -0.90 0.74
CA PHE A 419 -10.21 0.43 1.27
C PHE A 419 -9.07 1.01 2.12
N TYR A 420 -8.55 0.27 3.09
CA TYR A 420 -7.59 0.83 4.04
C TYR A 420 -6.23 1.09 3.39
N VAL A 421 -5.72 0.06 2.73
CA VAL A 421 -4.37 0.06 2.19
C VAL A 421 -4.20 1.12 1.09
N PRO A 422 -5.14 1.35 0.14
CA PRO A 422 -5.03 2.44 -0.84
C PRO A 422 -5.02 3.83 -0.22
N VAL A 423 -5.96 4.15 0.69
CA VAL A 423 -6.07 5.49 1.30
C VAL A 423 -4.80 5.80 2.11
N LEU A 424 -4.35 4.85 2.93
CA LEU A 424 -3.19 5.09 3.76
C LEU A 424 -1.91 5.18 2.93
N THR A 425 -1.69 4.31 1.94
CA THR A 425 -0.53 4.44 1.05
C THR A 425 -0.53 5.75 0.32
N ALA A 426 -1.66 6.21 -0.24
CA ALA A 426 -1.70 7.49 -0.93
C ALA A 426 -1.23 8.62 -0.02
N ARG A 427 -1.68 8.60 1.25
CA ARG A 427 -1.27 9.58 2.24
C ARG A 427 0.21 9.47 2.62
N LEU A 428 0.73 8.27 2.84
CA LEU A 428 2.14 8.08 3.17
C LEU A 428 3.05 8.42 1.98
N VAL A 429 2.62 8.12 0.76
CA VAL A 429 3.33 8.48 -0.48
C VAL A 429 3.29 9.98 -0.72
N GLU A 430 2.20 10.68 -0.39
CA GLU A 430 2.17 12.14 -0.41
C GLU A 430 3.17 12.73 0.60
N LEU A 431 3.20 12.20 1.82
CA LEU A 431 4.11 12.65 2.86
C LEU A 431 5.58 12.33 2.55
N ALA A 432 5.84 11.21 1.87
CA ALA A 432 7.14 10.85 1.31
C ALA A 432 7.46 11.61 0.02
N GLY A 433 6.45 11.99 -0.76
CA GLY A 433 6.56 12.63 -2.05
C GLY A 433 6.63 14.13 -1.83
N GLY A 434 7.85 14.66 -1.63
CA GLY A 434 8.07 16.08 -1.38
C GLY A 434 7.25 17.02 -2.27
N ALA A 435 6.97 18.21 -1.76
CA ALA A 435 6.13 19.21 -2.43
C ALA A 435 6.99 20.34 -3.04
N PRO A 436 6.46 21.10 -4.00
CA PRO A 436 7.18 22.23 -4.56
C PRO A 436 7.31 23.37 -3.55
N VAL A 437 8.55 23.82 -3.31
CA VAL A 437 8.82 25.05 -2.57
C VAL A 437 8.65 26.24 -3.54
N GLN A 438 7.48 26.88 -3.53
CA GLN A 438 7.11 27.88 -4.55
C GLN A 438 7.19 29.31 -4.01
N ALA A 439 7.94 30.18 -4.68
CA ALA A 439 8.11 31.58 -4.29
C ALA A 439 6.85 32.40 -4.54
N ARG A 440 6.38 33.12 -3.52
CA ARG A 440 5.14 33.91 -3.56
C ARG A 440 5.13 34.97 -4.67
N HIS A 441 6.25 35.65 -4.89
CA HIS A 441 6.30 36.79 -5.84
C HIS A 441 6.31 36.36 -7.31
N SER A 442 6.81 35.16 -7.61
CA SER A 442 7.02 34.70 -8.99
C SER A 442 6.18 33.50 -9.39
N GLY A 443 5.63 32.76 -8.42
CA GLY A 443 4.96 31.48 -8.66
C GLY A 443 5.90 30.38 -9.17
N LYS A 444 7.23 30.55 -9.02
CA LYS A 444 8.25 29.61 -9.48
C LYS A 444 8.75 28.74 -8.34
N CYS A 445 9.20 27.53 -8.68
CA CYS A 445 9.61 26.51 -7.74
C CYS A 445 11.12 26.54 -7.53
N ALA A 446 11.57 26.26 -6.29
CA ALA A 446 12.97 25.94 -6.02
C ALA A 446 13.35 24.66 -6.77
N ASP A 447 14.47 24.69 -7.47
CA ASP A 447 14.88 23.73 -8.49
C ASP A 447 16.38 23.48 -8.37
N VAL A 448 16.78 22.21 -8.22
CA VAL A 448 18.21 21.85 -8.31
C VAL A 448 18.63 21.85 -9.78
N VAL A 449 19.64 22.66 -10.10
CA VAL A 449 20.10 22.87 -11.48
C VAL A 449 20.38 21.53 -12.17
N SER A 450 19.72 21.34 -13.32
CA SER A 450 19.89 20.18 -14.20
C SER A 450 19.61 18.83 -13.51
N SER A 451 18.79 18.81 -12.46
CA SER A 451 18.51 17.62 -11.66
C SER A 451 19.80 16.92 -11.18
N SER A 452 20.87 17.69 -10.96
CA SER A 452 22.15 17.15 -10.53
C SER A 452 22.01 16.45 -9.19
N THR A 453 22.71 15.32 -9.00
CA THR A 453 22.79 14.62 -7.71
C THR A 453 24.13 14.88 -7.00
N ALA A 454 24.97 15.78 -7.51
CA ALA A 454 26.26 16.11 -6.91
C ALA A 454 26.13 17.07 -5.71
N ASP A 455 27.02 16.93 -4.73
CA ASP A 455 27.21 17.92 -3.67
C ASP A 455 27.67 19.27 -4.26
N GLY A 456 27.11 20.36 -3.75
CA GLY A 456 27.42 21.70 -4.22
C GLY A 456 26.66 22.13 -5.48
N ALA A 457 25.75 21.29 -6.00
CA ALA A 457 24.88 21.72 -7.09
C ALA A 457 24.00 22.89 -6.61
N ALA A 458 23.95 23.95 -7.41
CA ALA A 458 23.22 25.16 -7.07
C ALA A 458 21.71 24.95 -7.11
N VAL A 459 21.00 25.68 -6.25
CA VAL A 459 19.53 25.79 -6.28
C VAL A 459 19.15 27.12 -6.91
N GLN A 460 18.22 27.03 -7.87
CA GLN A 460 17.67 28.16 -8.63
C GLN A 460 16.14 28.15 -8.53
N GLN A 461 15.48 29.21 -8.98
CA GLN A 461 14.05 29.11 -9.26
C GLN A 461 13.84 28.71 -10.73
N TRP A 462 12.79 27.94 -10.98
CA TRP A 462 12.36 27.58 -12.33
C TRP A 462 10.83 27.46 -12.38
N SER A 463 10.26 27.63 -13.58
CA SER A 463 8.84 27.37 -13.83
C SER A 463 8.43 26.01 -13.26
N CYS A 464 7.39 25.95 -12.44
CA CYS A 464 6.97 24.69 -11.84
C CYS A 464 6.47 23.73 -12.92
N TRP A 465 7.10 22.55 -13.05
CA TRP A 465 6.73 21.54 -14.05
C TRP A 465 6.57 20.13 -13.45
N GLY A 466 6.72 20.00 -12.13
CA GLY A 466 6.47 18.76 -11.40
C GLY A 466 7.64 17.78 -11.35
N GLY A 467 8.81 18.13 -11.92
CA GLY A 467 9.99 17.27 -11.90
C GLY A 467 10.53 17.02 -10.49
N ASP A 468 11.14 15.85 -10.28
CA ASP A 468 11.63 15.42 -8.96
C ASP A 468 12.67 16.35 -8.34
N ASN A 469 13.42 17.11 -9.15
CA ASN A 469 14.37 18.11 -8.68
C ASN A 469 13.73 19.43 -8.23
N GLN A 470 12.40 19.53 -8.32
CA GLN A 470 11.57 20.60 -7.78
C GLN A 470 10.72 20.15 -6.59
N GLN A 471 10.77 18.85 -6.26
CA GLN A 471 10.03 18.28 -5.14
C GLN A 471 10.93 18.21 -3.91
N TRP A 472 10.47 18.78 -2.80
CA TRP A 472 11.25 18.88 -1.58
C TRP A 472 10.46 18.31 -0.41
N GLN A 473 11.07 17.38 0.32
CA GLN A 473 10.52 16.86 1.56
C GLN A 473 10.93 17.79 2.71
N VAL A 474 9.98 18.21 3.51
CA VAL A 474 10.24 18.95 4.75
C VAL A 474 10.30 17.93 5.88
N GLN A 475 11.51 17.62 6.35
CA GLN A 475 11.76 16.65 7.42
C GLN A 475 12.10 17.41 8.70
N SER A 476 11.34 17.18 9.78
CA SER A 476 11.68 17.78 11.07
C SER A 476 13.03 17.23 11.57
N VAL A 477 13.82 18.10 12.20
CA VAL A 477 15.04 17.72 12.96
C VAL A 477 14.92 18.11 14.44
N GLY A 478 13.69 18.35 14.90
CA GLY A 478 13.35 18.75 16.26
C GLY A 478 13.50 20.24 16.58
N PHE A 479 12.90 20.65 17.70
CA PHE A 479 12.95 22.03 18.24
C PHE A 479 12.47 23.12 17.29
N GLY A 480 11.51 22.81 16.41
CA GLY A 480 10.95 23.75 15.42
C GLY A 480 11.84 23.98 14.19
N TYR A 481 12.85 23.13 13.97
CA TYR A 481 13.72 23.19 12.80
C TYR A 481 13.51 21.99 11.88
N TYR A 482 13.78 22.21 10.59
CA TYR A 482 13.55 21.24 9.52
C TYR A 482 14.77 21.14 8.60
N GLN A 483 15.02 19.96 8.05
CA GLN A 483 15.78 19.77 6.82
C GLN A 483 14.81 19.79 5.64
N ILE A 484 15.22 20.40 4.53
CA ILE A 484 14.44 20.45 3.29
C ILE A 484 15.21 19.62 2.27
N VAL A 485 14.68 18.45 1.90
CA VAL A 485 15.41 17.39 1.18
C VAL A 485 14.89 17.27 -0.25
N ALA A 486 15.77 17.43 -1.24
CA ALA A 486 15.41 17.26 -2.64
C ALA A 486 15.08 15.79 -2.94
N ARG A 487 13.91 15.53 -3.52
CA ARG A 487 13.40 14.17 -3.78
C ARG A 487 14.34 13.36 -4.68
N HIS A 488 14.85 13.96 -5.76
CA HIS A 488 15.64 13.24 -6.76
C HIS A 488 17.04 12.82 -6.28
N SER A 489 17.62 13.55 -5.33
CA SER A 489 19.01 13.35 -4.89
C SER A 489 19.15 12.89 -3.44
N ALA A 490 18.07 12.93 -2.67
CA ALA A 490 18.05 12.74 -1.22
C ALA A 490 19.05 13.66 -0.47
N LYS A 491 19.33 14.86 -1.02
CA LYS A 491 20.25 15.85 -0.44
C LYS A 491 19.51 17.04 0.13
N CYS A 492 20.10 17.65 1.14
CA CYS A 492 19.50 18.74 1.90
C CYS A 492 19.80 20.10 1.28
N LEU A 493 18.83 21.01 1.36
CA LEU A 493 18.99 22.44 1.11
C LEU A 493 19.99 23.01 2.11
N ASP A 494 21.07 23.61 1.61
CA ASP A 494 22.25 23.98 2.38
C ASP A 494 22.69 25.41 2.05
N VAL A 495 23.04 26.18 3.09
CA VAL A 495 23.76 27.44 2.93
C VAL A 495 25.26 27.17 2.76
N SER A 496 25.76 27.40 1.55
CA SER A 496 27.13 27.07 1.15
C SER A 496 28.17 27.51 2.18
N SER A 497 29.02 26.57 2.58
CA SER A 497 30.13 26.77 3.53
C SER A 497 29.69 27.31 4.90
N ALA A 498 28.42 27.13 5.28
CA ALA A 498 27.83 27.69 6.49
C ALA A 498 28.05 29.21 6.64
N SER A 499 28.15 29.92 5.50
CA SER A 499 28.37 31.37 5.50
C SER A 499 27.26 32.09 6.26
N THR A 500 27.59 33.21 6.91
CA THR A 500 26.62 34.12 7.53
C THR A 500 26.38 35.38 6.70
N ASP A 501 26.93 35.47 5.49
CA ASP A 501 26.86 36.67 4.65
C ASP A 501 25.57 36.72 3.81
N ASP A 502 25.10 37.94 3.52
CA ASP A 502 24.02 38.13 2.55
C ASP A 502 24.51 37.78 1.15
N GLY A 503 23.70 37.06 0.37
CA GLY A 503 24.07 36.61 -0.96
C GLY A 503 24.82 35.29 -1.00
N ALA A 504 25.07 34.64 0.14
CA ALA A 504 25.63 33.29 0.14
C ALA A 504 24.68 32.34 -0.62
N ALA A 505 25.26 31.51 -1.48
CA ALA A 505 24.50 30.64 -2.36
C ALA A 505 23.81 29.52 -1.58
N ILE A 506 22.60 29.17 -2.05
CA ILE A 506 21.92 27.96 -1.64
C ILE A 506 22.27 26.85 -2.61
N ILE A 507 22.69 25.73 -2.05
CA ILE A 507 23.11 24.52 -2.76
C ILE A 507 22.33 23.33 -2.21
N GLN A 508 22.41 22.19 -2.88
CA GLN A 508 22.17 20.92 -2.21
C GLN A 508 23.50 20.34 -1.69
N TRP A 509 23.43 19.64 -0.57
CA TRP A 509 24.56 18.90 -0.02
C TRP A 509 24.08 17.64 0.71
N THR A 510 24.94 16.64 0.81
CA THR A 510 24.72 15.44 1.62
C THR A 510 24.20 15.84 3.00
N CYS A 511 23.05 15.29 3.38
CA CYS A 511 22.37 15.67 4.62
C CYS A 511 23.25 15.38 5.84
N HIS A 512 23.38 16.37 6.72
CA HIS A 512 24.13 16.30 7.96
C HIS A 512 23.51 17.19 9.04
N ARG A 513 23.88 16.96 10.31
CA ARG A 513 23.26 17.65 11.45
C ARG A 513 23.78 19.06 11.75
N HIS A 514 24.56 19.68 10.85
CA HIS A 514 25.03 21.05 11.06
C HIS A 514 23.91 22.08 10.79
N ASN A 515 23.96 23.20 11.51
CA ASN A 515 22.90 24.20 11.53
C ASN A 515 22.66 24.92 10.19
N ASN A 516 23.58 24.86 9.23
CA ASN A 516 23.43 25.46 7.89
C ASN A 516 22.51 24.67 6.94
N GLN A 517 22.04 23.49 7.36
CA GLN A 517 20.99 22.71 6.67
C GLN A 517 19.69 22.66 7.45
N GLN A 518 19.58 23.42 8.54
CA GLN A 518 18.41 23.41 9.41
C GLN A 518 17.67 24.74 9.27
N TRP A 519 16.36 24.67 9.09
CA TRP A 519 15.53 25.79 8.71
C TRP A 519 14.35 25.93 9.68
N GLU A 520 14.11 27.12 10.19
CA GLU A 520 12.87 27.50 10.87
C GLU A 520 11.85 27.89 9.79
N LEU A 521 10.62 27.37 9.89
CA LEU A 521 9.50 27.78 9.03
C LEU A 521 8.65 28.78 9.80
N ARG A 522 8.80 30.06 9.48
CA ARG A 522 8.08 31.15 10.16
C ARG A 522 6.86 31.57 9.35
N ASP A 523 5.68 31.52 9.96
CA ASP A 523 4.44 31.93 9.28
C ASP A 523 4.53 33.37 8.77
N ALA A 524 4.20 33.56 7.49
CA ALA A 524 4.11 34.84 6.81
C ALA A 524 2.66 35.18 6.37
N GLY A 525 1.69 34.35 6.77
CA GLY A 525 0.27 34.52 6.53
C GLY A 525 -0.19 34.06 5.14
N SER A 526 -1.49 33.78 5.02
CA SER A 526 -2.13 33.35 3.77
C SER A 526 -1.52 32.09 3.13
N GLY A 527 -1.04 31.15 3.95
CA GLY A 527 -0.45 29.90 3.49
C GLY A 527 1.00 30.01 3.01
N TYR A 528 1.70 31.09 3.36
CA TYR A 528 3.12 31.30 3.04
C TYR A 528 3.98 31.31 4.30
N VAL A 529 5.24 30.90 4.17
CA VAL A 529 6.25 30.92 5.23
C VAL A 529 7.53 31.63 4.77
N GLU A 530 8.26 32.21 5.73
CA GLU A 530 9.69 32.50 5.58
C GLU A 530 10.49 31.26 6.00
N ILE A 531 11.45 30.83 5.17
CA ILE A 531 12.34 29.70 5.45
C ILE A 531 13.67 30.26 5.97
N VAL A 532 13.93 30.16 7.27
CA VAL A 532 15.00 30.89 7.96
C VAL A 532 16.12 29.94 8.39
N ALA A 533 17.35 30.17 7.93
CA ALA A 533 18.50 29.33 8.28
C ALA A 533 18.84 29.43 9.77
N ARG A 534 18.93 28.29 10.47
CA ARG A 534 19.17 28.21 11.92
C ARG A 534 20.49 28.85 12.34
N HIS A 535 21.55 28.72 11.54
CA HIS A 535 22.89 29.21 11.91
C HIS A 535 23.04 30.73 11.77
N SER A 536 22.33 31.36 10.83
CA SER A 536 22.51 32.78 10.47
C SER A 536 21.29 33.66 10.78
N GLY A 537 20.11 33.06 10.99
CA GLY A 537 18.85 33.78 11.13
C GLY A 537 18.38 34.47 9.83
N LYS A 538 18.89 34.05 8.67
CA LYS A 538 18.62 34.66 7.36
C LYS A 538 17.66 33.83 6.52
N CYS A 539 16.90 34.51 5.68
CA CYS A 539 15.83 33.92 4.90
C CYS A 539 16.31 33.37 3.55
N LEU A 540 15.77 32.23 3.15
CA LEU A 540 15.81 31.72 1.78
C LEU A 540 15.17 32.76 0.85
N THR A 541 15.96 33.26 -0.10
CA THR A 541 15.61 34.43 -0.90
C THR A 541 15.86 34.17 -2.38
N VAL A 542 14.89 34.47 -3.23
CA VAL A 542 15.14 34.63 -4.67
C VAL A 542 15.91 35.92 -4.90
N GLU A 543 17.09 35.81 -5.48
CA GLU A 543 17.98 36.94 -5.69
C GLU A 543 17.32 38.03 -6.55
N ASN A 544 17.44 39.28 -6.08
CA ASN A 544 16.91 40.49 -6.72
C ASN A 544 15.41 40.45 -7.01
N ALA A 545 14.64 39.62 -6.31
CA ALA A 545 13.22 39.38 -6.57
C ALA A 545 12.91 39.07 -8.05
N SER A 546 13.86 38.42 -8.74
CA SER A 546 13.73 38.07 -10.14
C SER A 546 12.50 37.18 -10.36
N THR A 547 11.81 37.37 -11.48
CA THR A 547 10.71 36.49 -11.94
C THR A 547 11.14 35.60 -13.10
N ALA A 548 12.43 35.62 -13.48
CA ALA A 548 12.97 34.77 -14.55
C ALA A 548 13.43 33.41 -14.03
N ASP A 549 13.34 32.38 -14.89
CA ASP A 549 14.00 31.10 -14.63
C ASP A 549 15.51 31.29 -14.47
N ARG A 550 16.16 30.37 -13.73
CA ARG A 550 17.59 30.39 -13.42
C ARG A 550 18.03 31.50 -12.46
N ALA A 551 17.10 32.24 -11.86
CA ALA A 551 17.46 33.14 -10.77
C ALA A 551 17.97 32.32 -9.59
N ARG A 552 19.08 32.76 -8.98
CA ARG A 552 19.72 32.04 -7.88
C ARG A 552 18.88 32.15 -6.60
N LEU A 553 18.86 31.07 -5.82
CA LEU A 553 18.46 31.16 -4.42
C LEU A 553 19.71 31.47 -3.59
N ILE A 554 19.56 32.41 -2.67
CA ILE A 554 20.58 32.88 -1.74
C ILE A 554 19.98 32.94 -0.34
N GLN A 555 20.82 33.01 0.69
CA GLN A 555 20.36 33.57 1.97
C GLN A 555 20.47 35.10 1.93
N ARG A 556 19.57 35.78 2.64
CA ARG A 556 19.66 37.22 2.89
C ARG A 556 18.92 37.56 4.18
N THR A 557 19.34 38.65 4.83
CA THR A 557 18.60 39.26 5.94
C THR A 557 17.09 39.27 5.66
N CYS A 558 16.29 38.73 6.59
CA CYS A 558 14.85 38.66 6.46
C CYS A 558 14.25 40.07 6.47
N SER A 559 13.42 40.38 5.49
CA SER A 559 12.78 41.69 5.33
C SER A 559 11.26 41.60 5.18
N GLY A 560 10.67 40.40 5.25
CA GLY A 560 9.25 40.19 4.95
C GLY A 560 8.89 40.39 3.47
N GLY A 561 9.89 40.42 2.57
CA GLY A 561 9.67 40.59 1.14
C GLY A 561 9.02 39.35 0.53
N GLN A 562 8.12 39.52 -0.45
CA GLN A 562 7.43 38.38 -1.08
C GLN A 562 8.40 37.39 -1.78
N ASN A 563 9.59 37.84 -2.17
CA ASN A 563 10.65 36.98 -2.72
C ASN A 563 11.42 36.18 -1.65
N GLN A 564 11.02 36.30 -0.38
CA GLN A 564 11.48 35.50 0.76
C GLN A 564 10.36 34.65 1.36
N GLN A 565 9.19 34.65 0.72
CA GLN A 565 8.00 33.93 1.18
C GLN A 565 7.70 32.78 0.22
N TRP A 566 7.41 31.62 0.79
CA TRP A 566 7.30 30.36 0.07
C TRP A 566 6.02 29.63 0.50
N SER A 567 5.34 28.99 -0.44
CA SER A 567 4.38 27.92 -0.11
C SER A 567 5.13 26.58 -0.13
N LEU A 568 4.69 25.69 0.74
CA LEU A 568 5.21 24.34 0.93
C LEU A 568 4.12 23.31 0.66
#